data_AF-A0A1Q4HZU4-F1
#
_entry.id   AF-A0A1Q4HZU4-F1
#
_cell.length_a   1.000
_cell.length_b   1.000
_cell.length_c   1.000
_cell.angle_alpha   90.00
_cell.angle_beta   90.00
_cell.angle_gamma   90.00
#
_symmetry.space_group_name_H-M   'P 1'
#
loop_
_entity.id
_entity.type
_entity.pdbx_description
1 polymer ?
#
loop_
_entity_poly.entity_id
_entity_poly.type
_entity_poly.pdbx_seq_one_letter_code
_entity_poly.pdbx_strand_id
1 'polypeptide(L)'
;MLMFMRPVQAPALAASLAPVLIVGCLAGAPARADGGYGPGSYSVPAQLPYGIYVAHAEPGDYRAACVFTTWTSAGRLINSDSGIQTTPVTANLSAPAVAKFITHGCTPWTKVG
;
A
#
# COMPACT_ATOMS: atom_id res chain seq x y z
N MET A 1 -47.47 -36.38 -45.49
CA MET A 1 -48.05 -37.39 -44.57
C MET A 1 -47.35 -37.20 -43.22
N LEU A 2 -48.06 -36.63 -42.25
CA LEU A 2 -47.58 -36.51 -40.86
C LEU A 2 -47.94 -37.79 -40.10
N MET A 3 -47.03 -38.28 -39.26
CA MET A 3 -47.41 -39.04 -38.07
C MET A 3 -46.62 -38.53 -36.87
N PHE A 4 -47.37 -38.02 -35.91
CA PHE A 4 -46.95 -37.59 -34.58
C PHE A 4 -46.79 -38.81 -33.67
N MET A 5 -45.75 -38.82 -32.84
CA MET A 5 -45.89 -39.21 -31.42
C MET A 5 -45.12 -38.21 -30.56
N ARG A 6 -45.86 -37.46 -29.75
CA ARG A 6 -45.43 -36.71 -28.55
C ARG A 6 -45.40 -37.68 -27.35
N PRO A 7 -45.21 -37.23 -26.10
CA PRO A 7 -44.03 -36.60 -25.49
C PRO A 7 -43.64 -37.35 -24.18
N VAL A 8 -42.45 -37.09 -23.62
CA VAL A 8 -42.27 -37.17 -22.15
C VAL A 8 -41.56 -35.91 -21.68
N GLN A 9 -42.23 -35.25 -20.74
CA GLN A 9 -41.93 -33.99 -20.05
C GLN A 9 -41.13 -34.32 -18.77
N ALA A 10 -40.07 -33.60 -18.40
CA ALA A 10 -40.02 -32.51 -17.40
C ALA A 10 -38.56 -32.40 -16.85
N PRO A 11 -38.17 -31.41 -16.02
CA PRO A 11 -38.69 -30.06 -15.78
C PRO A 11 -37.64 -28.94 -16.04
N ALA A 12 -38.13 -27.71 -16.17
CA ALA A 12 -37.34 -26.49 -16.28
C ALA A 12 -36.60 -26.16 -14.97
N LEU A 13 -35.32 -25.76 -15.08
CA LEU A 13 -34.68 -24.87 -14.13
C LEU A 13 -33.82 -23.87 -14.91
N ALA A 14 -34.37 -22.67 -15.03
CA ALA A 14 -33.63 -21.46 -15.34
C ALA A 14 -32.58 -21.21 -14.25
N ALA A 15 -31.35 -20.88 -14.63
CA ALA A 15 -30.48 -20.03 -13.83
C ALA A 15 -29.34 -19.50 -14.71
N SER A 16 -29.48 -18.22 -15.04
CA SER A 16 -28.49 -17.35 -15.66
C SER A 16 -27.16 -17.41 -14.88
N LEU A 17 -26.11 -17.96 -15.49
CA LEU A 17 -24.76 -17.85 -14.94
C LEU A 17 -24.16 -16.51 -15.38
N ALA A 18 -24.39 -15.50 -14.54
CA ALA A 18 -23.68 -14.23 -14.60
C ALA A 18 -22.16 -14.47 -14.47
N PRO A 19 -21.31 -13.73 -15.22
CA PRO A 19 -19.88 -13.78 -15.00
C PRO A 19 -19.58 -13.09 -13.67
N VAL A 20 -19.28 -13.88 -12.64
CA VAL A 20 -18.73 -13.38 -11.39
C VAL A 20 -17.29 -12.93 -11.70
N LEU A 21 -17.12 -11.62 -11.93
CA LEU A 21 -15.83 -10.96 -11.90
C LEU A 21 -15.26 -11.11 -10.49
N ILE A 22 -14.44 -12.13 -10.29
CA ILE A 22 -13.60 -12.26 -9.10
C ILE A 22 -12.55 -11.15 -9.20
N VAL A 23 -12.89 -9.96 -8.69
CA VAL A 23 -11.92 -8.94 -8.33
C VAL A 23 -11.19 -9.49 -7.11
N GLY A 24 -10.15 -10.27 -7.36
CA GLY A 24 -9.17 -10.64 -6.35
C GLY A 24 -8.45 -9.37 -5.91
N CYS A 25 -9.03 -8.65 -4.95
CA CYS A 25 -8.26 -7.71 -4.15
C CYS A 25 -7.23 -8.55 -3.40
N LEU A 26 -6.02 -8.60 -3.95
CA LEU A 26 -4.80 -8.80 -3.17
C LEU A 26 -4.71 -7.61 -2.20
N ALA A 27 -5.54 -7.64 -1.16
CA ALA A 27 -5.32 -6.88 0.05
C ALA A 27 -4.03 -7.46 0.64
N GLY A 28 -2.89 -6.98 0.13
CA GLY A 28 -1.61 -7.20 0.77
C GLY A 28 -1.82 -6.85 2.23
N ALA A 29 -1.53 -7.81 3.11
CA ALA A 29 -1.70 -7.60 4.53
C ALA A 29 -1.06 -6.24 4.88
N PRO A 30 -1.77 -5.34 5.59
CA PRO A 30 -1.14 -4.12 6.04
C PRO A 30 0.13 -4.56 6.74
N ALA A 31 1.28 -4.03 6.32
CA ALA A 31 2.53 -4.29 7.00
C ALA A 31 2.33 -3.75 8.42
N ARG A 32 1.89 -4.63 9.34
CA ARG A 32 1.72 -4.31 10.74
C ARG A 32 3.12 -4.28 11.28
N ALA A 33 3.66 -3.08 11.18
CA ALA A 33 4.89 -2.64 11.77
C ALA A 33 4.72 -2.68 13.29
N ASP A 34 4.69 -3.87 13.90
CA ASP A 34 4.83 -4.03 15.35
C ASP A 34 6.18 -3.45 15.85
N GLY A 35 7.06 -2.99 14.94
CA GLY A 35 8.29 -2.23 15.21
C GLY A 35 8.65 -1.12 14.21
N GLY A 36 7.68 -0.51 13.51
CA GLY A 36 7.94 0.56 12.51
C GLY A 36 8.16 0.07 11.06
N TYR A 37 8.23 1.01 10.11
CA TYR A 37 8.41 0.75 8.68
C TYR A 37 9.87 0.94 8.28
N GLY A 38 10.46 -0.10 7.68
CA GLY A 38 11.85 -0.09 7.22
C GLY A 38 12.07 0.76 5.95
N PRO A 39 13.29 0.69 5.37
CA PRO A 39 13.53 1.24 4.05
C PRO A 39 12.65 0.55 3.01
N GLY A 40 12.14 1.32 2.06
CA GLY A 40 11.32 0.75 1.00
C GLY A 40 10.49 1.78 0.26
N SER A 41 9.76 1.29 -0.73
CA SER A 41 8.72 2.04 -1.41
C SER A 41 7.38 1.45 -1.04
N TYR A 42 6.46 2.32 -0.63
CA TYR A 42 5.17 1.95 -0.09
C TYR A 42 4.06 2.76 -0.76
N SER A 43 3.01 2.07 -1.20
CA SER A 43 1.80 2.73 -1.68
C SER A 43 0.97 3.30 -0.52
N VAL A 44 0.54 4.55 -0.60
CA VAL A 44 -0.34 5.19 0.39
C VAL A 44 -1.76 5.31 -0.20
N PRO A 45 -2.83 4.90 0.50
CA PRO A 45 -2.86 4.37 1.86
C PRO A 45 -2.71 2.83 1.95
N ALA A 46 -2.56 2.13 0.83
CA ALA A 46 -2.74 0.68 0.77
C ALA A 46 -1.71 -0.14 1.60
N GLN A 47 -0.46 0.31 1.68
CA GLN A 47 0.60 -0.34 2.46
C GLN A 47 1.03 0.50 3.67
N LEU A 48 0.98 1.84 3.52
CA LEU A 48 1.21 2.81 4.58
C LEU A 48 -0.05 3.65 4.75
N PRO A 49 -0.70 3.66 5.93
CA PRO A 49 -1.80 4.58 6.21
C PRO A 49 -1.39 6.05 6.05
N TYR A 50 -2.33 6.93 5.74
CA TYR A 50 -2.09 8.38 5.85
C TYR A 50 -1.74 8.78 7.28
N GLY A 51 -0.92 9.82 7.43
CA GLY A 51 -0.50 10.34 8.72
C GLY A 51 0.93 10.85 8.72
N ILE A 52 1.42 11.15 9.91
CA ILE A 52 2.76 11.65 10.14
C ILE A 52 3.66 10.49 10.57
N TYR A 53 4.83 10.39 9.98
CA TYR A 53 5.83 9.37 10.30
C TYR A 53 7.13 10.04 10.71
N VAL A 54 7.78 9.49 11.73
CA VAL A 54 9.04 10.00 12.27
C VAL A 54 10.10 8.91 12.25
N ALA A 55 11.30 9.29 11.83
CA ALA A 55 12.50 8.49 11.95
C ALA A 55 13.68 9.37 12.40
N HIS A 56 14.64 8.75 13.09
CA HIS A 56 15.90 9.38 13.49
C HIS A 56 17.05 8.72 12.75
N ALA A 57 18.18 9.43 12.59
CA ALA A 57 19.40 8.73 12.21
C ALA A 57 19.85 7.81 13.36
N GLU A 58 20.32 6.61 13.04
CA GLU A 58 20.88 5.66 14.00
C GLU A 58 22.11 6.24 14.68
N PRO A 59 22.32 5.95 15.99
CA PRO A 59 23.54 6.36 16.68
C PRO A 59 24.80 5.73 16.11
N GLY A 60 25.80 6.54 15.73
CA GLY A 60 27.10 6.07 15.27
C GLY A 60 28.01 7.19 14.75
N ASP A 61 29.27 6.87 14.45
CA ASP A 61 30.30 7.81 13.94
C ASP A 61 30.00 8.33 12.53
N TYR A 62 29.06 7.69 11.84
CA TYR A 62 28.58 8.13 10.55
C TYR A 62 27.39 9.06 10.77
N ARG A 63 27.55 10.32 10.39
CA ARG A 63 26.45 11.30 10.23
C ARG A 63 25.48 10.86 9.12
N ALA A 64 24.95 9.64 9.22
CA ALA A 64 24.07 9.06 8.23
C ALA A 64 22.83 9.93 8.15
N ALA A 65 22.54 10.45 6.95
CA ALA A 65 21.35 11.24 6.73
C ALA A 65 20.18 10.28 6.54
N CYS A 66 19.19 10.35 7.42
CA CYS A 66 17.92 9.72 7.21
C CYS A 66 17.17 10.47 6.12
N VAL A 67 16.62 9.83 5.09
CA VAL A 67 15.94 10.53 3.99
C VAL A 67 14.55 9.95 3.75
N PHE A 68 13.57 10.82 3.55
CA PHE A 68 12.28 10.43 2.98
C PHE A 68 11.99 11.20 1.71
N THR A 69 11.18 10.57 0.85
CA THR A 69 10.63 11.22 -0.33
C THR A 69 9.23 10.71 -0.61
N THR A 70 8.31 11.61 -0.94
CA THR A 70 6.95 11.28 -1.41
C THR A 70 6.74 11.76 -2.82
N TRP A 71 5.99 10.98 -3.60
CA TRP A 71 5.73 11.21 -5.00
C TRP A 71 4.25 11.00 -5.28
N THR A 72 3.73 11.57 -6.37
CA THR A 72 2.44 11.13 -6.91
C THR A 72 2.61 9.76 -7.56
N SER A 73 1.50 9.08 -7.85
CA SER A 73 1.52 7.82 -8.62
C SER A 73 2.11 7.99 -10.03
N ALA A 74 2.12 9.21 -10.58
CA ALA A 74 2.74 9.56 -11.85
C ALA A 74 4.25 9.87 -11.72
N GLY A 75 4.87 9.66 -10.56
CA GLY A 75 6.29 9.90 -10.34
C GLY A 75 6.67 11.37 -10.16
N ARG A 76 5.72 12.26 -9.84
CA ARG A 76 6.02 13.67 -9.55
C ARG A 76 6.35 13.84 -8.07
N LEU A 77 7.48 14.48 -7.75
CA LEU A 77 7.85 14.75 -6.36
C LEU A 77 6.77 15.59 -5.66
N ILE A 78 6.39 15.19 -4.45
CA ILE A 78 5.51 15.93 -3.54
C ILE A 78 6.35 16.58 -2.45
N ASN A 79 7.18 15.80 -1.76
CA ASN A 79 8.04 16.28 -0.68
C ASN A 79 9.28 15.40 -0.54
N SER A 80 10.39 15.96 -0.07
CA SER A 80 11.57 15.22 0.35
C SER A 80 12.21 15.94 1.52
N ASP A 81 12.67 15.19 2.51
CA ASP A 81 13.44 15.77 3.62
C ASP A 81 14.50 14.79 4.09
N SER A 82 15.48 15.32 4.82
CA SER A 82 16.53 14.53 5.43
C SER A 82 16.89 15.03 6.82
N GLY A 83 17.39 14.14 7.66
CA GLY A 83 17.69 14.46 9.05
C GLY A 83 18.89 13.70 9.56
N ILE A 84 19.40 14.21 10.67
CA ILE A 84 20.59 13.72 11.35
C ILE A 84 20.18 13.25 12.75
N GLN A 85 21.12 12.68 13.51
CA GLN A 85 20.81 12.09 14.81
C GLN A 85 20.08 13.06 15.76
N THR A 86 20.44 14.33 15.74
CA THR A 86 19.87 15.38 16.62
C THR A 86 18.56 15.98 16.11
N THR A 87 18.15 15.68 14.88
CA THR A 87 16.98 16.30 14.25
C THR A 87 16.19 15.23 13.50
N PRO A 88 15.05 14.76 14.07
CA PRO A 88 14.24 13.75 13.42
C PRO A 88 13.72 14.23 12.07
N VAL A 89 13.51 13.27 11.18
CA VAL A 89 12.83 13.51 9.91
C VAL A 89 11.36 13.21 10.08
N THR A 90 10.52 14.13 9.60
CA THR A 90 9.07 14.00 9.68
C THR A 90 8.47 13.90 8.27
N ALA A 91 7.88 12.75 7.94
CA ALA A 91 7.18 12.53 6.69
C ALA A 91 5.67 12.70 6.91
N ASN A 92 5.08 13.73 6.28
CA ASN A 92 3.63 13.91 6.26
C ASN A 92 3.04 13.27 5.00
N LEU A 93 2.33 12.15 5.16
CA LEU A 93 1.71 11.41 4.08
C LEU A 93 0.22 11.77 3.96
N SER A 94 -0.12 12.48 2.89
CA SER A 94 -1.49 12.86 2.52
C SER A 94 -1.78 12.48 1.06
N ALA A 95 -3.06 12.40 0.70
CA ALA A 95 -3.45 12.06 -0.67
C ALA A 95 -3.03 13.16 -1.67
N PRO A 96 -2.63 12.82 -2.90
CA PRO A 96 -2.34 11.49 -3.45
C PRO A 96 -0.85 11.15 -3.38
N ALA A 97 -0.41 10.24 -2.49
CA ALA A 97 1.01 9.95 -2.30
C ALA A 97 1.38 8.47 -2.54
N VAL A 98 2.59 8.29 -3.04
CA VAL A 98 3.42 7.09 -2.91
C VAL A 98 4.62 7.53 -2.08
N ALA A 99 4.94 6.81 -1.01
CA ALA A 99 6.03 7.16 -0.11
C ALA A 99 7.23 6.25 -0.36
N LYS A 100 8.43 6.82 -0.33
CA LYS A 100 9.69 6.09 -0.33
C LYS A 100 10.51 6.53 0.88
N PHE A 101 10.88 5.57 1.70
CA PHE A 101 11.74 5.75 2.85
C PHE A 101 13.12 5.19 2.49
N ILE A 102 14.14 6.05 2.52
CA ILE A 102 15.52 5.66 2.23
C ILE A 102 16.26 5.74 3.56
N THR A 103 16.43 4.59 4.21
CA THR A 103 17.05 4.50 5.54
C THR A 103 18.51 4.10 5.47
N HIS A 104 19.37 5.00 4.96
CA HIS A 104 20.80 4.85 5.22
C HIS A 104 21.05 5.29 6.65
N GLY A 105 21.10 4.33 7.58
CA GLY A 105 21.27 4.58 9.01
C GLY A 105 20.11 5.35 9.63
N CYS A 106 18.84 4.97 9.38
CA CYS A 106 17.71 5.45 10.18
C CYS A 106 17.19 4.36 11.11
N THR A 107 16.61 4.77 12.23
CA THR A 107 15.63 3.94 12.95
C THR A 107 14.43 3.62 12.04
N PRO A 108 13.68 2.55 12.30
CA PRO A 108 12.41 2.31 11.63
C PRO A 108 11.46 3.52 11.71
N TRP A 109 10.73 3.80 10.63
CA TRP A 109 9.76 4.88 10.56
C TRP A 109 8.53 4.54 11.40
N THR A 110 8.20 5.39 12.36
CA THR A 110 7.08 5.15 13.26
C THR A 110 5.97 6.17 12.98
N LYS A 111 4.73 5.69 12.86
CA LYS A 111 3.57 6.57 12.71
C LYS A 111 3.28 7.27 14.04
N VAL A 112 3.16 8.59 14.01
CA VAL A 112 2.76 9.43 15.14
C VAL A 112 1.37 10.00 14.85
N GLY A 113 0.35 9.49 15.56
CA GLY A 113 -1.06 9.86 15.35
C GLY A 113 -1.84 8.85 14.53
#